data_AF-A0A4U7EXL9-F1
#
_entry.id   AF-A0A4U7EXL9-F1
#
_cell.length_a   1.000
_cell.length_b   1.000
_cell.length_c   1.000
_cell.angle_alpha   90.00
_cell.angle_beta   90.00
_cell.angle_gamma   90.00
#
_symmetry.space_group_name_H-M   'P 1'
#
loop_
_entity.id
_entity.type
_entity.pdbx_description
1 polymer ?
#
loop_
_entity_poly.entity_id
_entity_poly.type
_entity_poly.pdbx_seq_one_letter_code
_entity_poly.pdbx_strand_id
1 'polypeptide(L)'
;AHITPKNQERARNELQDIADDLQVDADLEQSVRSAYLQERANEAAATYKAVENGANVFDQGMFITVRADEKEDLRDAVQKVKSALRDDPANLTPKTAICRQDLALQSAAPIGDNEFGRTSIALGGAVGALLSSPHNATILEEGGVEFGIHKDNQSPVV
;
A
#
# COMPACT_ATOMS: atom_id res chain seq x y z
N ALA A 1 4.10 -3.91 -6.82
CA ALA A 1 3.34 -2.78 -6.22
C ALA A 1 2.83 -1.92 -7.37
N HIS A 2 1.58 -1.48 -7.32
CA HIS A 2 0.96 -0.69 -8.38
C HIS A 2 1.01 0.77 -8.03
N ILE A 3 1.62 1.60 -8.89
CA ILE A 3 1.80 3.03 -8.65
C ILE A 3 1.43 3.77 -9.93
N THR A 4 0.43 4.64 -9.86
CA THR A 4 -0.02 5.44 -11.00
C THR A 4 -0.03 6.92 -10.62
N PRO A 5 0.59 7.81 -11.41
CA PRO A 5 0.48 9.26 -11.19
C PRO A 5 -0.99 9.70 -11.18
N LYS A 6 -1.38 10.49 -10.18
CA LYS A 6 -2.73 11.02 -10.07
C LYS A 6 -2.75 12.49 -10.49
N ASN A 7 -3.86 12.94 -11.08
CA ASN A 7 -4.04 14.37 -11.36
C ASN A 7 -4.09 15.16 -10.04
N GLN A 8 -3.24 16.19 -9.91
CA GLN A 8 -3.06 16.92 -8.66
C GLN A 8 -4.33 17.65 -8.20
N GLU A 9 -5.06 18.29 -9.10
CA GLU A 9 -6.30 19.02 -8.75
C GLU A 9 -7.36 18.05 -8.26
N ARG A 10 -7.55 16.92 -8.96
CA ARG A 10 -8.48 15.87 -8.55
C ARG A 10 -8.10 15.27 -7.20
N ALA A 11 -6.80 15.03 -6.97
CA ALA A 11 -6.32 14.48 -5.71
C ALA A 11 -6.53 15.44 -4.53
N ARG A 12 -6.33 16.75 -4.72
CA ARG A 12 -6.64 17.75 -3.68
C ARG A 12 -8.10 17.74 -3.30
N ASN A 13 -9.01 17.77 -4.28
CA ASN A 13 -10.44 17.78 -4.01
C ASN A 13 -10.85 16.52 -3.23
N GLU A 14 -10.37 15.35 -3.66
CA GLU A 14 -10.65 14.09 -2.96
C GLU A 14 -10.09 14.07 -1.52
N LEU A 15 -8.88 14.58 -1.30
CA LEU A 15 -8.30 14.68 0.05
C LEU A 15 -9.04 15.68 0.94
N GLN A 16 -9.53 16.77 0.37
CA GLN A 16 -10.35 17.75 1.07
C GLN A 16 -11.67 17.13 1.50
N ASP A 17 -12.39 16.51 0.55
CA ASP A 17 -13.68 15.84 0.83
C ASP A 17 -13.51 14.77 1.92
N ILE A 18 -12.45 13.95 1.86
CA ILE A 18 -12.14 12.95 2.89
C ILE A 18 -11.86 13.58 4.25
N ALA A 19 -11.09 14.68 4.30
CA ALA A 19 -10.76 15.33 5.56
C ALA A 19 -11.99 15.97 6.21
N ASP A 20 -12.84 16.63 5.41
CA ASP A 20 -14.08 17.27 5.85
C ASP A 20 -15.08 16.22 6.36
N ASP A 21 -15.27 15.11 5.63
CA ASP A 21 -16.13 14.00 6.05
C ASP A 21 -15.66 13.36 7.37
N LEU A 22 -14.36 13.09 7.49
CA LEU A 22 -13.78 12.51 8.71
C LEU A 22 -13.90 13.45 9.91
N GLN A 23 -13.78 14.76 9.69
CA GLN A 23 -13.93 15.76 10.75
C GLN A 23 -15.39 15.82 11.23
N VAL A 24 -16.36 15.84 10.30
CA VAL A 24 -17.78 15.80 10.64
C VAL A 24 -18.12 14.53 11.42
N ASP A 25 -17.63 13.38 10.99
CA ASP A 25 -17.83 12.10 11.69
C ASP A 25 -17.20 12.12 13.10
N ALA A 26 -16.02 12.71 13.26
CA ALA A 26 -15.36 12.85 14.56
C ALA A 26 -16.16 13.75 15.53
N ASP A 27 -16.69 14.87 15.03
CA ASP A 27 -17.48 15.84 15.81
C ASP A 27 -18.84 15.26 16.25
N LEU A 28 -19.42 14.36 15.45
CA LEU A 28 -20.68 13.68 15.77
C LEU A 28 -20.52 12.49 16.72
N GLU A 29 -19.34 11.89 16.79
CA GLU A 29 -19.07 10.70 17.58
C GLU A 29 -18.65 11.07 19.02
N GLN A 30 -19.38 10.59 20.04
CA GLN A 30 -19.10 10.89 21.46
C GLN A 30 -18.35 9.76 22.19
N SER A 31 -17.78 8.81 21.46
CA SER A 31 -17.12 7.62 22.01
C SER A 31 -15.60 7.64 21.80
N VAL A 32 -14.87 6.63 22.30
CA VAL A 32 -13.43 6.44 22.05
C VAL A 32 -13.08 6.44 20.55
N ARG A 33 -14.06 6.11 19.70
CA ARG A 33 -13.92 6.17 18.24
C ARG A 33 -13.67 7.59 17.71
N SER A 34 -14.09 8.63 18.43
CA SER A 34 -13.88 10.02 18.03
C SER A 34 -12.41 10.39 17.99
N ALA A 35 -11.61 9.95 18.97
CA ALA A 35 -10.17 10.20 19.00
C ALA A 35 -9.45 9.59 17.79
N TYR A 36 -9.82 8.37 17.40
CA TYR A 36 -9.30 7.71 16.20
C TYR A 36 -9.72 8.42 14.91
N LEU A 37 -10.98 8.87 14.81
CA LEU A 37 -11.46 9.63 13.65
C LEU A 37 -10.76 11.00 13.55
N GLN A 38 -10.50 11.65 14.68
CA GLN A 38 -9.75 12.90 14.74
C GLN A 38 -8.31 12.73 14.24
N GLU A 39 -7.64 11.65 14.64
CA GLU A 39 -6.30 11.31 14.16
C GLU A 39 -6.30 11.12 12.63
N ARG A 40 -7.29 10.40 12.10
CA ARG A 40 -7.48 10.21 10.65
C ARG A 40 -7.75 11.52 9.92
N ALA A 41 -8.59 12.39 10.47
CA ALA A 41 -8.87 13.70 9.89
C ALA A 41 -7.60 14.56 9.84
N ASN A 42 -6.79 14.54 10.91
CA ASN A 42 -5.50 15.23 10.96
C ASN A 42 -4.50 14.68 9.93
N GLU A 43 -4.42 13.36 9.75
CA GLU A 43 -3.58 12.70 8.75
C GLU A 43 -4.00 13.10 7.32
N ALA A 44 -5.30 13.11 7.04
CA ALA A 44 -5.86 13.53 5.75
C ALA A 44 -5.56 15.02 5.48
N ALA A 45 -5.77 15.89 6.48
CA ALA A 45 -5.46 17.33 6.37
C ALA A 45 -3.96 17.61 6.18
N ALA A 46 -3.09 16.85 6.84
CA ALA A 46 -1.64 16.95 6.65
C ALA A 46 -1.24 16.54 5.21
N THR A 47 -1.85 15.48 4.70
CA THR A 47 -1.65 15.02 3.32
C THR A 47 -2.14 16.08 2.32
N TYR A 48 -3.35 16.63 2.52
CA TYR A 48 -3.87 17.74 1.72
C TYR A 48 -2.88 18.92 1.66
N LYS A 49 -2.37 19.36 2.81
CA LYS A 49 -1.39 20.46 2.90
C LYS A 49 -0.09 20.12 2.16
N ALA A 50 0.38 18.88 2.21
CA ALA A 50 1.56 18.46 1.47
C ALA A 50 1.35 18.57 -0.05
N VAL A 51 0.17 18.19 -0.54
CA VAL A 51 -0.21 18.32 -1.95
C VAL A 51 -0.35 19.79 -2.36
N GLU A 52 -0.97 20.62 -1.53
CA GLU A 52 -1.06 22.07 -1.74
C GLU A 52 0.33 22.72 -1.86
N ASN A 53 1.29 22.26 -1.06
CA ASN A 53 2.69 22.71 -1.11
C ASN A 53 3.50 22.11 -2.27
N GLY A 54 2.88 21.37 -3.19
CA GLY A 54 3.50 20.89 -4.43
C GLY A 54 4.05 19.46 -4.39
N ALA A 55 3.68 18.65 -3.38
CA ALA A 55 4.03 17.23 -3.38
C ALA A 55 3.32 16.48 -4.52
N ASN A 56 4.07 15.67 -5.26
CA ASN A 56 3.51 14.81 -6.29
C ASN A 56 2.66 13.69 -5.67
N VAL A 57 1.52 13.40 -6.29
CA VAL A 57 0.52 12.46 -5.79
C VAL A 57 0.41 11.25 -6.70
N PHE A 58 0.31 10.09 -6.09
CA PHE A 58 0.17 8.81 -6.75
C PHE A 58 -0.97 8.01 -6.13
N ASP A 59 -1.68 7.24 -6.95
CA ASP A 59 -2.49 6.13 -6.46
C ASP A 59 -1.58 4.91 -6.30
N GLN A 60 -1.59 4.33 -5.10
CA GLN A 60 -0.77 3.17 -4.75
C GLN A 60 -1.62 1.97 -4.34
N GLY A 61 -1.41 0.82 -4.98
CA GLY A 61 -1.86 -0.49 -4.53
C GLY A 61 -0.69 -1.33 -4.01
N MET A 62 -0.70 -1.70 -2.73
CA MET A 62 0.30 -2.60 -2.15
C MET A 62 -0.34 -3.96 -1.82
N PHE A 63 0.23 -5.01 -2.39
CA PHE A 63 -0.21 -6.39 -2.22
C PHE A 63 0.97 -7.20 -1.67
N ILE A 64 0.71 -7.99 -0.63
CA ILE A 64 1.70 -8.85 0.00
C ILE A 64 1.15 -10.27 -0.08
N THR A 65 1.85 -11.12 -0.82
CA THR A 65 1.58 -12.55 -0.90
C THR A 65 2.49 -13.27 0.09
N VAL A 66 1.93 -14.24 0.80
CA VAL A 66 2.67 -15.09 1.74
C VAL A 66 2.45 -16.53 1.30
N ARG A 67 3.54 -17.28 1.14
CA ARG A 67 3.56 -18.68 0.77
C ARG A 67 4.36 -19.46 1.80
N ALA A 68 3.92 -20.66 2.10
CA ALA A 68 4.66 -21.65 2.87
C ALA A 68 4.25 -23.06 2.41
N ASP A 69 5.09 -24.05 2.65
CA ASP A 69 4.85 -25.44 2.25
C ASP A 69 3.82 -26.13 3.14
N GLU A 70 3.83 -25.79 4.44
CA GLU A 70 2.88 -26.32 5.42
C GLU A 70 1.90 -25.25 5.93
N LYS A 71 0.74 -25.73 6.38
CA LYS A 71 -0.33 -24.86 6.88
C LYS A 71 0.06 -24.14 8.17
N GLU A 72 0.85 -24.78 9.03
CA GLU A 72 1.31 -24.20 10.29
C GLU A 72 2.31 -23.08 10.01
N ASP A 73 3.30 -23.34 9.16
CA ASP A 73 4.26 -22.34 8.68
C ASP A 73 3.57 -21.14 8.02
N LEU A 74 2.52 -21.37 7.22
CA LEU A 74 1.77 -20.29 6.60
C LEU A 74 1.11 -19.39 7.64
N ARG A 75 0.56 -19.96 8.72
CA ARG A 75 -0.09 -19.18 9.78
C ARG A 75 0.93 -18.31 10.51
N ASP A 76 2.09 -18.87 10.83
CA ASP A 76 3.16 -18.16 11.52
C ASP A 76 3.75 -17.05 10.65
N ALA A 77 3.99 -17.33 9.36
CA ALA A 77 4.45 -16.34 8.39
C ALA A 77 3.45 -15.19 8.22
N VAL A 78 2.15 -15.49 8.09
CA VAL A 78 1.10 -14.47 8.01
C VAL A 78 1.05 -13.61 9.27
N GLN A 79 1.17 -14.23 10.45
CA GLN A 79 1.16 -13.49 11.70
C GLN A 79 2.38 -12.57 11.82
N LYS A 80 3.58 -13.07 11.46
CA LYS A 80 4.82 -12.28 11.44
C LYS A 80 4.71 -11.07 10.51
N VAL A 81 4.19 -11.24 9.30
CA VAL A 81 3.96 -10.14 8.35
C VAL A 81 2.96 -9.14 8.90
N LYS A 82 1.85 -9.60 9.48
CA LYS A 82 0.85 -8.70 10.07
C LYS A 82 1.41 -7.89 11.24
N SER A 83 2.21 -8.51 12.11
CA SER A 83 2.88 -7.82 13.20
C SER A 83 3.86 -6.78 12.68
N ALA A 84 4.76 -7.15 11.76
CA ALA A 84 5.75 -6.21 11.20
C ALA A 84 5.11 -4.99 10.50
N LEU A 85 3.94 -5.16 9.90
CA LEU A 85 3.21 -4.05 9.28
C LEU A 85 2.48 -3.19 10.30
N ARG A 86 1.99 -3.77 11.40
CA ARG A 86 1.24 -3.04 12.44
C ARG A 86 2.15 -2.29 13.40
N ASP A 87 3.29 -2.86 13.70
CA ASP A 87 4.22 -2.31 14.69
C ASP A 87 4.94 -1.08 14.12
N ASP A 88 5.46 -0.24 15.02
CA ASP A 88 6.30 0.89 14.63
C ASP A 88 7.54 0.40 13.83
N PRO A 89 7.94 1.11 12.76
CA PRO A 89 7.46 2.42 12.31
C PRO A 89 6.35 2.36 11.25
N ALA A 90 5.90 1.16 10.84
CA ALA A 90 5.03 1.01 9.68
C ALA A 90 3.59 1.46 9.97
N ASN A 91 3.04 1.12 11.14
CA ASN A 91 1.70 1.51 11.59
C ASN A 91 0.58 1.25 10.55
N LEU A 92 0.75 0.23 9.72
CA LEU A 92 -0.18 -0.18 8.67
C LEU A 92 -1.20 -1.18 9.21
N THR A 93 -2.42 -1.11 8.67
CA THR A 93 -3.48 -2.09 8.96
C THR A 93 -3.73 -2.98 7.75
N PRO A 94 -2.96 -4.09 7.58
CA PRO A 94 -3.16 -4.98 6.44
C PRO A 94 -4.53 -5.66 6.51
N LYS A 95 -5.23 -5.68 5.38
CA LYS A 95 -6.53 -6.35 5.23
C LYS A 95 -6.37 -7.59 4.36
N THR A 96 -6.86 -8.72 4.86
CA THR A 96 -6.91 -9.97 4.09
C THR A 96 -8.05 -9.88 3.06
N ALA A 97 -7.78 -10.28 1.82
CA ALA A 97 -8.75 -10.30 0.71
C ALA A 97 -9.74 -11.48 0.84
N ILE A 98 -10.57 -11.47 1.88
CA ILE A 98 -11.57 -12.51 2.14
C ILE A 98 -12.59 -12.54 0.99
N CYS A 99 -12.89 -13.73 0.47
CA CYS A 99 -13.81 -14.00 -0.65
C CYS A 99 -13.42 -13.37 -2.01
N ARG A 100 -12.22 -12.79 -2.12
CA ARG A 100 -11.70 -12.19 -3.36
C ARG A 100 -10.20 -12.49 -3.52
N GLN A 101 -9.78 -13.67 -3.06
CA GLN A 101 -8.38 -14.09 -3.04
C GLN A 101 -7.79 -14.25 -4.44
N ASP A 102 -8.61 -14.68 -5.40
CA ASP A 102 -8.29 -14.80 -6.81
C ASP A 102 -7.87 -13.45 -7.42
N LEU A 103 -8.68 -12.41 -7.21
CA LEU A 103 -8.39 -11.07 -7.71
C LEU A 103 -7.18 -10.45 -7.01
N ALA A 104 -7.01 -10.71 -5.71
CA ALA A 104 -5.85 -10.24 -4.96
C ALA A 104 -4.56 -10.92 -5.43
N LEU A 105 -4.60 -12.21 -5.79
CA LEU A 105 -3.45 -12.92 -6.37
C LEU A 105 -3.10 -12.38 -7.76
N GLN A 106 -4.09 -12.14 -8.62
CA GLN A 106 -3.87 -11.52 -9.94
C GLN A 106 -3.23 -10.13 -9.79
N SER A 107 -3.75 -9.33 -8.86
CA SER A 107 -3.23 -7.98 -8.58
C SER A 107 -1.87 -7.96 -7.91
N ALA A 108 -1.42 -9.09 -7.34
CA ALA A 108 -0.07 -9.21 -6.80
C ALA A 108 0.98 -9.49 -7.88
N ALA A 109 0.56 -9.81 -9.11
CA ALA A 109 1.49 -10.03 -10.21
C ALA A 109 2.31 -8.76 -10.50
N PRO A 110 3.64 -8.87 -10.71
CA PRO A 110 4.48 -7.70 -11.02
C PRO A 110 4.09 -6.98 -12.31
N ILE A 111 3.62 -7.74 -13.30
CA ILE A 111 3.32 -7.28 -14.66
C ILE A 111 1.82 -7.26 -15.00
N GLY A 112 0.96 -7.54 -14.02
CA GLY A 112 -0.50 -7.55 -14.19
C GLY A 112 -1.15 -6.24 -13.73
N ASP A 113 -2.39 -6.00 -14.13
CA ASP A 113 -3.16 -4.87 -13.64
C ASP A 113 -3.68 -5.09 -12.20
N ASN A 114 -4.08 -4.00 -11.53
CA ASN A 114 -4.72 -4.07 -10.21
C ASN A 114 -6.22 -4.43 -10.33
N GLU A 115 -6.51 -5.69 -10.64
CA GLU A 115 -7.86 -6.26 -10.74
C GLU A 115 -8.67 -6.18 -9.43
N PHE A 116 -7.98 -6.11 -8.29
CA PHE A 116 -8.61 -5.98 -6.98
C PHE A 116 -9.20 -4.58 -6.77
N GLY A 117 -8.68 -3.58 -7.51
CA GLY A 117 -9.22 -2.22 -7.55
C GLY A 117 -9.12 -1.46 -6.24
N ARG A 118 -8.22 -1.87 -5.33
CA ARG A 118 -7.94 -1.13 -4.10
C ARG A 118 -6.62 -0.40 -4.23
N THR A 119 -6.69 0.90 -4.03
CA THR A 119 -5.55 1.81 -3.96
C THR A 119 -5.69 2.74 -2.76
N SER A 120 -4.62 3.44 -2.43
CA SER A 120 -4.59 4.53 -1.46
C SER A 120 -3.70 5.63 -2.00
N ILE A 121 -3.96 6.87 -1.58
CA ILE A 121 -3.17 8.02 -2.02
C ILE A 121 -1.80 7.98 -1.34
N ALA A 122 -0.74 8.06 -2.12
CA ALA A 122 0.64 8.13 -1.66
C ALA A 122 1.32 9.38 -2.21
N LEU A 123 2.18 10.00 -1.39
CA LEU A 123 3.01 11.12 -1.80
C LEU A 123 4.32 10.62 -2.43
N GLY A 124 4.93 11.44 -3.28
CA GLY A 124 6.17 11.07 -3.99
C GLY A 124 7.32 10.62 -3.07
N GLY A 125 7.43 11.18 -1.87
CA GLY A 125 8.41 10.71 -0.87
C GLY A 125 8.16 9.27 -0.41
N ALA A 126 6.90 8.89 -0.21
CA ALA A 126 6.53 7.53 0.17
C ALA A 126 6.79 6.55 -0.98
N VAL A 127 6.43 6.92 -2.21
CA VAL A 127 6.74 6.15 -3.42
C VAL A 127 8.25 5.93 -3.55
N GLY A 128 9.05 6.97 -3.35
CA GLY A 128 10.51 6.88 -3.35
C GLY A 128 11.03 5.90 -2.30
N ALA A 129 10.53 5.96 -1.07
CA ALA A 129 10.89 5.03 -0.01
C ALA A 129 10.55 3.58 -0.37
N LEU A 130 9.37 3.34 -0.94
CA LEU A 130 8.93 2.02 -1.37
C LEU A 130 9.78 1.45 -2.51
N LEU A 131 10.13 2.27 -3.49
CA LEU A 131 11.00 1.87 -4.61
C LEU A 131 12.47 1.74 -4.21
N SER A 132 12.90 2.42 -3.16
CA SER A 132 14.24 2.23 -2.57
C SER A 132 14.35 0.95 -1.73
N SER A 133 13.21 0.33 -1.40
CA SER A 133 13.13 -0.80 -0.47
C SER A 133 13.57 -2.17 -1.04
N PRO A 134 13.54 -2.48 -2.35
CA PRO A 134 14.00 -3.79 -2.82
C PRO A 134 15.33 -3.69 -3.56
N HIS A 135 16.44 -3.72 -2.82
CA HIS A 135 17.75 -4.13 -3.37
C HIS A 135 18.05 -5.62 -3.18
N ASN A 136 17.14 -6.38 -2.56
CA ASN A 136 17.16 -7.84 -2.65
C ASN A 136 15.83 -8.31 -3.25
N ALA A 137 15.88 -8.73 -4.50
CA ALA A 137 14.83 -9.53 -5.09
C ALA A 137 14.75 -10.85 -4.30
N THR A 138 13.85 -10.94 -3.32
CA THR A 138 13.58 -12.21 -2.60
C THR A 138 12.79 -13.19 -3.47
N ILE A 139 12.65 -12.94 -4.77
CA ILE A 139 12.11 -13.88 -5.76
C ILE A 139 13.25 -14.28 -6.70
N LEU A 140 14.23 -14.97 -6.14
CA LEU A 140 14.96 -15.99 -6.88
C LEU A 140 14.61 -17.31 -6.19
N GLU A 141 13.36 -17.77 -6.39
CA GLU A 141 13.02 -19.14 -6.03
C GLU A 141 13.85 -20.07 -6.92
N GLU A 142 14.39 -21.15 -6.36
CA GLU A 142 15.16 -22.17 -7.08
C GLU A 142 14.35 -22.85 -8.23
N GLY A 143 13.05 -22.57 -8.34
CA GLY A 143 12.16 -22.93 -9.45
C GLY A 143 11.30 -21.80 -10.01
N GLY A 144 11.63 -20.53 -9.73
CA GLY A 144 10.93 -19.38 -10.31
C GLY A 144 11.22 -19.22 -11.81
N VAL A 145 10.27 -18.70 -12.59
CA VAL A 145 10.52 -18.34 -13.99
C VAL A 145 11.35 -17.06 -14.03
N GLU A 146 12.62 -17.15 -14.43
CA GLU A 146 13.47 -15.98 -14.66
C GLU A 146 12.87 -15.11 -15.76
N PHE A 147 12.41 -13.91 -15.42
CA PHE A 147 11.80 -13.01 -16.39
C PHE A 147 12.83 -12.06 -17.01
N GLY A 148 13.69 -12.62 -17.86
CA GLY A 148 14.61 -11.84 -18.68
C GLY A 148 15.81 -11.26 -17.94
N ILE A 149 16.87 -11.02 -18.70
CA ILE A 149 18.14 -10.49 -18.22
C ILE A 149 18.32 -9.10 -18.81
N HIS A 150 18.61 -8.11 -17.95
CA HIS A 150 18.85 -6.75 -18.40
C HIS A 150 20.12 -6.74 -19.28
N LYS A 151 19.94 -6.27 -20.53
CA LYS A 151 20.90 -6.44 -21.63
C LYS A 151 22.33 -5.96 -21.31
N ASP A 152 22.45 -4.90 -20.51
CA ASP A 152 23.74 -4.21 -20.33
C ASP A 152 24.48 -4.53 -19.02
N ASN A 153 23.79 -4.98 -17.98
CA ASN A 153 24.38 -5.27 -16.66
C ASN A 153 24.16 -6.73 -16.23
N GLN A 154 23.50 -7.53 -17.07
CA GLN A 154 23.19 -8.94 -16.84
C GLN A 154 22.41 -9.20 -15.53
N SER A 155 21.78 -8.18 -14.94
CA SER A 155 20.97 -8.38 -13.75
C SER A 155 19.64 -9.02 -14.12
N PRO A 156 19.13 -9.97 -13.33
CA PRO A 156 17.77 -10.48 -13.51
C PRO A 156 16.78 -9.32 -13.43
N VAL A 157 15.88 -9.22 -14.41
CA VAL A 157 14.77 -8.29 -14.39
C VAL A 157 13.64 -8.96 -13.61
N VAL A 158 13.14 -8.28 -12.60
CA VAL A 158 12.02 -8.74 -11.76
C VAL A 158 10.75 -8.02 -12.18
#